data_AF-A0A7X6ZYU2-F1
#
_entry.id   AF-A0A7X6ZYU2-F1
#
_cell.length_a   1.000
_cell.length_b   1.000
_cell.length_c   1.000
_cell.angle_alpha   90.00
_cell.angle_beta   90.00
_cell.angle_gamma   90.00
#
_symmetry.space_group_name_H-M   'P 1'
#
loop_
_entity.id
_entity.type
_entity.pdbx_description
1 polymer ?
#
loop_
_entity_poly.entity_id
_entity_poly.type
_entity_poly.pdbx_seq_one_letter_code
_entity_poly.pdbx_strand_id
1 'polypeptide(L)' 'MSFSKKVKEELTTIPAEIPEFLAEMSAFLHLNSEIATDESIKSINFKTKNPTVAIRFFKMLKVLYPADTKLLIEQEKK' A
#
# COMPACT_ATOMS: atom_id res chain seq x y z
N MET A 1 -17.04 -9.40 -10.86
CA MET A 1 -16.02 -9.61 -9.81
C MET A 1 -15.03 -10.65 -10.31
N SER A 2 -13.72 -10.36 -10.31
CA SER A 2 -12.71 -11.33 -10.78
C SER A 2 -12.23 -12.23 -9.63
N PHE A 3 -11.82 -13.45 -9.96
CA PHE A 3 -11.22 -14.39 -9.02
C PHE A 3 -10.03 -13.77 -8.27
N SER A 4 -9.15 -13.06 -9.00
CA SER A 4 -7.98 -12.40 -8.42
C SER A 4 -8.34 -11.32 -7.40
N LYS A 5 -9.49 -10.67 -7.51
CA LYS A 5 -9.96 -9.70 -6.51
C LYS A 5 -10.34 -10.43 -5.21
N LYS A 6 -11.11 -11.51 -5.32
CA LYS A 6 -11.57 -12.31 -4.17
C LYS A 6 -10.38 -12.87 -3.37
N VAL A 7 -9.41 -13.47 -4.06
CA VAL A 7 -8.19 -13.99 -3.40
C VAL A 7 -7.44 -12.89 -2.66
N LYS A 8 -7.29 -11.70 -3.27
CA LYS A 8 -6.59 -10.58 -2.64
C LYS A 8 -7.34 -10.03 -1.43
N GLU A 9 -8.68 -10.08 -1.41
CA GLU A 9 -9.50 -9.69 -0.26
C GLU A 9 -9.24 -10.60 0.94
N GLU A 10 -9.20 -11.90 0.70
CA GLU A 10 -8.88 -12.90 1.74
C GLU A 10 -7.49 -12.65 2.33
N LEU A 11 -6.48 -12.36 1.50
CA LEU A 11 -5.11 -12.05 1.96
C LEU A 11 -5.05 -10.86 2.92
N THR A 12 -5.96 -9.88 2.82
CA THR A 12 -5.93 -8.71 3.72
C THR A 12 -6.28 -9.04 5.17
N THR A 13 -6.92 -10.18 5.39
CA THR A 13 -7.38 -10.63 6.71
C THR A 13 -6.36 -11.50 7.43
N ILE A 14 -5.28 -11.89 6.76
CA ILE A 14 -4.23 -12.73 7.36
C ILE A 14 -3.57 -11.97 8.51
N PRO A 15 -3.59 -12.53 9.73
CA PRO A 15 -2.84 -11.98 10.86
C PRO A 15 -1.35 -12.13 10.59
N ALA A 16 -0.59 -11.10 10.90
CA ALA A 16 0.85 -11.04 10.72
C ALA A 16 1.45 -10.25 11.88
N GLU A 17 2.65 -10.63 12.31
CA GLU A 17 3.38 -9.89 13.33
C GLU A 17 4.25 -8.82 12.67
N ILE A 18 4.95 -8.04 13.50
CA ILE A 18 5.77 -6.92 13.04
C ILE A 18 6.83 -7.35 12.01
N PRO A 19 7.56 -8.48 12.18
CA PRO A 19 8.56 -8.91 11.20
C PRO A 19 7.97 -9.19 9.82
N GLU A 20 6.82 -9.86 9.75
CA GLU A 20 6.13 -10.17 8.50
C GLU A 20 5.60 -8.89 7.85
N PHE A 21 5.08 -7.95 8.64
CA PHE A 21 4.67 -6.65 8.12
C PHE A 21 5.85 -5.84 7.55
N LEU A 22 7.02 -5.88 8.18
CA LEU A 22 8.22 -5.23 7.64
C LEU A 22 8.65 -5.87 6.31
N ALA A 23 8.60 -7.20 6.22
CA ALA A 23 8.92 -7.92 4.99
C ALA A 23 7.92 -7.60 3.86
N GLU A 24 6.62 -7.61 4.15
CA GLU A 24 5.56 -7.27 3.20
C GLU A 24 5.65 -5.79 2.79
N MET A 25 5.98 -4.89 3.72
CA MET A 25 6.16 -3.46 3.44
C MET A 25 7.35 -3.25 2.50
N SER A 26 8.46 -3.93 2.74
CA SER A 26 9.62 -3.92 1.85
C SER A 26 9.22 -4.35 0.43
N ALA A 27 8.44 -5.43 0.29
CA ALA A 27 7.95 -5.87 -1.01
C ALA A 27 7.09 -4.80 -1.71
N PHE A 28 6.21 -4.10 -0.99
CA PHE A 28 5.43 -2.99 -1.57
C PHE A 28 6.30 -1.82 -2.02
N LEU A 29 7.33 -1.49 -1.24
CA LEU A 29 8.30 -0.45 -1.60
C LEU A 29 9.08 -0.82 -2.86
N HIS A 30 9.44 -2.08 -3.04
CA HIS A 30 10.17 -2.53 -4.22
C HIS A 30 9.31 -2.65 -5.48
N LEU A 31 8.02 -2.96 -5.36
CA LEU A 31 7.18 -3.28 -6.53
C LEU A 31 6.50 -2.07 -7.16
N ASN A 32 5.88 -1.20 -6.37
CA ASN A 32 5.01 -0.14 -6.89
C ASN A 32 5.13 1.19 -6.13
N SER A 33 6.31 1.45 -5.56
CA SER A 33 6.57 2.71 -4.87
C SER A 33 7.61 3.54 -5.59
N GLU A 34 7.32 4.83 -5.70
CA GLU A 34 8.23 5.84 -6.23
C GLU A 34 8.64 6.77 -5.09
N ILE A 35 9.94 7.03 -4.95
CA ILE A 35 10.43 8.03 -4.01
C ILE A 35 10.42 9.37 -4.73
N ALA A 36 9.55 10.27 -4.29
CA ALA A 36 9.52 11.64 -4.76
C ALA A 36 10.30 12.53 -3.79
N THR A 37 11.16 13.37 -4.34
CA THR A 37 11.86 14.42 -3.59
C THR A 37 11.48 15.73 -4.23
N ASP A 38 10.64 16.50 -3.55
CA ASP A 38 10.33 17.88 -3.93
C ASP A 38 11.04 18.83 -2.95
N GLU A 39 11.22 20.10 -3.32
CA GLU A 39 12.16 21.13 -2.80
C GLU A 39 12.33 21.23 -1.25
N SER A 40 11.48 20.58 -0.45
CA SER A 40 11.66 20.41 1.01
C SER A 40 11.05 19.12 1.61
N ILE A 41 10.35 18.29 0.84
CA ILE A 41 9.60 17.14 1.34
C ILE A 41 9.96 15.88 0.55
N LYS A 42 10.39 14.84 1.27
CA LYS A 42 10.55 13.50 0.71
C LYS A 42 9.25 12.73 0.95
N SER A 43 8.67 12.18 -0.10
CA SER A 43 7.47 11.36 -0.01
C SER A 43 7.64 10.02 -0.73
N ILE A 44 6.88 9.02 -0.28
CA ILE A 44 6.78 7.73 -0.94
C ILE A 44 5.40 7.64 -1.56
N ASN A 45 5.36 7.52 -2.88
CA ASN A 45 4.13 7.41 -3.65
C ASN A 45 3.92 5.95 -4.02
N PHE A 46 2.95 5.28 -3.38
CA PHE A 46 2.53 3.92 -3.72
C PHE A 46 1.31 3.97 -4.64
N LYS A 47 1.42 3.41 -5.85
CA LYS A 47 0.32 3.39 -6.84
C LYS A 47 -0.18 1.97 -7.05
N THR A 48 -1.50 1.77 -7.00
CA THR A 48 -2.10 0.47 -7.31
C THR A 48 -3.50 0.62 -7.90
N LYS A 49 -3.80 -0.21 -8.91
CA LYS A 49 -5.14 -0.33 -9.49
C LYS A 49 -6.08 -1.20 -8.62
N ASN A 50 -5.52 -1.91 -7.64
CA ASN A 50 -6.31 -2.80 -6.78
C ASN A 50 -6.58 -2.13 -5.42
N PRO A 51 -7.83 -1.78 -5.10
CA PRO A 51 -8.17 -1.07 -3.87
C PRO A 51 -7.86 -1.90 -2.61
N THR A 52 -8.00 -3.22 -2.70
CA THR A 52 -7.69 -4.15 -1.62
C THR A 52 -6.22 -4.10 -1.22
N VAL A 53 -5.33 -3.98 -2.22
CA VAL A 53 -3.88 -3.83 -1.98
C VAL A 53 -3.57 -2.47 -1.34
N ALA A 54 -4.23 -1.39 -1.78
CA ALA A 54 -4.07 -0.07 -1.16
C ALA A 54 -4.50 -0.08 0.32
N ILE A 55 -5.61 -0.75 0.64
CA ILE A 55 -6.09 -0.89 2.01
C ILE A 55 -5.09 -1.68 2.88
N ARG A 56 -4.51 -2.78 2.36
CA ARG A 56 -3.50 -3.57 3.08
C ARG A 56 -2.25 -2.74 3.37
N PHE A 57 -1.72 -2.06 2.36
CA PHE A 57 -0.58 -1.16 2.50
C PHE A 57 -0.83 -0.07 3.56
N PHE A 58 -1.99 0.57 3.52
CA PHE A 58 -2.36 1.62 4.47
C PHE A 58 -2.50 1.11 5.90
N LYS A 59 -3.08 -0.09 6.11
CA LYS A 59 -3.16 -0.72 7.43
C LYS A 59 -1.77 -0.98 8.01
N MET A 60 -0.87 -1.55 7.20
CA MET A 60 0.50 -1.84 7.64
C MET A 60 1.27 -0.56 7.95
N LEU A 61 1.13 0.46 7.11
CA LEU A 61 1.77 1.75 7.33
C LEU A 61 1.35 2.34 8.68
N LYS A 62 0.06 2.33 9.01
CA LYS A 62 -0.43 2.79 10.33
C LYS A 62 0.10 2.00 11.53
N VAL A 63 0.37 0.72 11.35
CA VAL A 63 0.92 -0.14 12.41
C VAL A 63 2.42 0.10 12.60
N LEU A 64 3.16 0.24 11.50
CA LEU A 64 4.62 0.33 11.52
C LEU A 64 5.13 1.76 11.74
N TYR A 65 4.44 2.77 11.20
CA TYR A 65 4.93 4.15 11.15
C TYR A 65 3.80 5.16 11.37
N PRO A 66 3.88 6.04 12.38
CA PRO A 66 2.99 7.19 12.49
C PRO A 66 3.41 8.27 11.48
N ALA A 67 3.10 8.05 10.21
CA ALA A 67 3.43 8.97 9.12
C ALA A 67 2.18 9.70 8.60
N ASP A 68 2.37 10.96 8.22
CA ASP A 68 1.34 11.74 7.53
C ASP A 68 1.07 11.14 6.16
N THR A 69 -0.14 10.61 5.99
CA THR A 69 -0.55 9.88 4.79
C THR A 69 -1.73 10.53 4.09
N LYS A 70 -1.62 10.62 2.76
CA LYS A 70 -2.71 11.08 1.89
C LYS A 70 -3.10 9.93 0.95
N LEU A 71 -4.38 9.57 0.96
CA LEU A 71 -4.94 8.61 0.02
C LEU A 71 -5.56 9.38 -1.15
N LEU A 72 -5.01 9.19 -2.35
CA LEU A 72 -5.53 9.78 -3.58
C LEU A 72 -6.22 8.69 -4.39
N ILE A 73 -7.44 8.97 -4.86
CA ILE A 73 -8.20 8.08 -5.73
C ILE A 73 -8.27 8.73 -7.10
N GLU A 74 -7.47 8.23 -8.04
CA GLU A 74 -7.56 8.64 -9.44
C GLU A 74 -8.68 7.86 -10.13
N GLN A 75 -9.61 8.58 -10.75
CA GLN A 75 -10.58 7.98 -11.66
C GLN A 75 -9.92 7.85 -13.03
N GLU A 76 -9.65 6.62 -13.47
CA GLU A 76 -9.28 6.36 -14.87
C GLU A 76 -10.44 6.86 -15.76
N LYS A 77 -10.26 8.01 -16.42
CA LYS A 77 -11.17 8.47 -17.47
C LYS A 77 -11.09 7.42 -18.59
N LYS A 78 -12.23 6.78 -18.88
CA LYS A 78 -12.39 5.87 -20.02
C LYS A 78 -12.13 6.58 -21.34
#